data_AF-A0A3D1KAK7-F1
#
_entry.id   AF-A0A3D1KAK7-F1
#
_cell.length_a   1.000
_cell.length_b   1.000
_cell.length_c   1.000
_cell.angle_alpha   90.00
_cell.angle_beta   90.00
_cell.angle_gamma   90.00
#
_symmetry.space_group_name_H-M   'P 1'
#
loop_
_entity.id
_entity.type
_entity.pdbx_description
1 polymer ?
#
loop_
_entity_poly.entity_id
_entity_poly.type
_entity_poly.pdbx_seq_one_letter_code
_entity_poly.pdbx_strand_id
1 'polypeptide(L)'
;MSTLTIHALDSVTEKRIRVKARKEKKSLNKLLKELLSGAVGVSNSCPENHRAEFQEFSGIWSDKDLKEFNQAISDLERVDEKDWQ
;
A
#
# COMPACT_ATOMS: atom_id res chain seq x y z
N MET A 1 -19.46 -1.35 -6.10
CA MET A 1 -18.16 -1.40 -6.82
C MET A 1 -18.47 -1.50 -8.30
N SER A 2 -18.38 -0.40 -9.03
CA SER A 2 -18.55 -0.43 -10.49
C SER A 2 -17.23 -0.82 -11.13
N THR A 3 -17.23 -1.85 -11.97
CA THR A 3 -16.07 -2.24 -12.78
C THR A 3 -16.08 -1.44 -14.07
N LEU A 4 -14.94 -0.81 -14.40
CA LEU A 4 -14.73 -0.09 -15.65
C LEU A 4 -13.61 -0.78 -16.41
N THR A 5 -13.93 -1.30 -17.59
CA THR A 5 -12.96 -1.92 -18.51
C THR A 5 -12.73 -0.96 -19.67
N ILE A 6 -11.46 -0.62 -19.92
CA ILE A 6 -11.07 0.21 -21.07
C ILE A 6 -10.60 -0.75 -22.18
N HIS A 7 -11.39 -0.85 -23.24
CA HIS A 7 -11.03 -1.62 -24.42
C HIS A 7 -10.19 -0.78 -25.39
N ALA A 8 -9.33 -1.43 -26.16
CA ALA A 8 -8.52 -0.81 -27.22
C ALA A 8 -7.65 0.39 -26.78
N LEU A 9 -7.02 0.29 -25.60
CA LEU A 9 -6.03 1.28 -25.17
C LEU A 9 -4.77 1.15 -26.03
N ASP A 10 -4.35 2.27 -26.64
CA ASP A 10 -3.12 2.32 -27.42
C ASP A 10 -1.89 1.92 -26.56
N SER A 11 -1.01 1.12 -27.16
CA SER A 11 0.15 0.53 -26.48
C SER A 11 1.17 1.58 -26.00
N VAL A 12 1.27 2.72 -26.69
CA VAL A 12 2.15 3.83 -26.27
C VAL A 12 1.57 4.51 -25.04
N THR A 13 0.26 4.72 -25.05
CA THR A 13 -0.49 5.29 -23.92
C THR A 13 -0.41 4.40 -22.68
N GLU A 14 -0.62 3.09 -22.83
CA GLU A 14 -0.49 2.13 -21.74
C GLU A 14 0.92 2.14 -21.12
N LYS A 15 1.97 2.13 -21.96
CA LYS A 15 3.37 2.20 -21.50
C LYS A 15 3.62 3.49 -20.71
N ARG A 16 3.16 4.64 -21.20
CA ARG A 16 3.31 5.92 -20.49
C ARG A 16 2.62 5.91 -19.13
N ILE A 17 1.41 5.36 -19.04
CA ILE A 17 0.67 5.25 -17.77
C ILE A 17 1.44 4.35 -16.79
N ARG A 18 1.95 3.19 -17.23
CA ARG A 18 2.76 2.30 -16.38
C ARG A 18 4.04 2.96 -15.88
N VAL A 19 4.75 3.69 -16.74
CA VAL A 19 5.96 4.44 -16.36
C VAL A 19 5.62 5.51 -15.31
N LYS A 20 4.54 6.26 -15.52
CA LYS A 20 4.08 7.29 -14.58
C LYS A 20 3.68 6.69 -13.23
N ALA A 21 2.98 5.55 -13.22
CA ALA A 21 2.58 4.86 -12.00
C ALA A 21 3.78 4.39 -11.17
N ARG A 22 4.82 3.85 -11.84
CA ARG A 22 6.08 3.46 -11.18
C ARG A 22 6.81 4.68 -10.60
N LYS A 23 6.89 5.78 -11.36
CA LYS A 23 7.53 7.02 -10.91
C LYS A 23 6.85 7.59 -9.65
N GLU A 24 5.53 7.53 -9.59
CA GLU A 24 4.73 8.04 -8.47
C GLU A 24 4.51 7.01 -7.34
N LYS A 25 5.05 5.79 -7.46
CA LYS A 25 4.85 4.67 -6.52
C LYS A 25 3.36 4.39 -6.23
N LYS A 26 2.49 4.53 -7.23
CA LYS A 26 1.05 4.29 -7.14
C LYS A 26 0.67 3.03 -7.90
N SER A 27 -0.41 2.37 -7.46
CA SER A 27 -1.03 1.31 -8.27
C SER A 27 -1.62 1.92 -9.55
N LEU A 28 -1.66 1.12 -10.63
CA LEU A 28 -2.23 1.55 -11.91
C LEU A 28 -3.66 2.08 -11.74
N ASN A 29 -4.49 1.36 -10.98
CA ASN A 29 -5.87 1.77 -10.71
C ASN A 29 -5.93 3.09 -9.93
N LYS A 30 -5.05 3.32 -8.96
CA LYS A 30 -5.00 4.59 -8.21
C LYS A 30 -4.64 5.75 -9.13
N LEU A 31 -3.62 5.58 -9.98
CA LEU A 31 -3.24 6.61 -10.94
C LEU A 31 -4.35 6.87 -11.97
N LEU A 32 -4.99 5.83 -12.51
CA LEU A 32 -6.09 5.99 -13.47
C LEU A 32 -7.27 6.74 -12.84
N LYS A 33 -7.65 6.41 -11.60
CA LYS A 33 -8.69 7.13 -10.87
C LYS A 33 -8.34 8.61 -10.73
N GLU A 34 -7.10 8.92 -10.32
CA GLU A 34 -6.64 10.30 -10.15
C GLU A 34 -6.61 11.10 -11.45
N LEU A 35 -6.22 10.46 -12.57
CA LEU A 35 -6.22 11.09 -13.89
C LEU A 35 -7.64 11.34 -14.41
N LEU A 36 -8.54 10.36 -14.24
CA LEU A 36 -9.93 10.47 -14.68
C LEU A 36 -10.70 11.51 -13.88
N SER A 37 -10.57 11.52 -12.55
CA SER A 37 -11.19 12.52 -11.69
C SER A 37 -10.68 13.93 -12.00
N GLY A 38 -9.36 14.09 -12.19
CA GLY A 38 -8.76 15.35 -12.62
C GLY A 38 -9.28 15.84 -13.97
N ALA A 39 -9.47 14.92 -14.94
CA ALA A 39 -9.99 15.26 -16.26
C ALA A 39 -11.49 15.63 -16.24
N VAL A 40 -12.28 14.99 -15.37
CA VAL A 40 -13.73 15.26 -15.21
C VAL A 40 -13.99 16.44 -14.26
N GLY A 41 -12.94 16.99 -13.63
CA GLY A 41 -13.05 18.12 -12.70
C GLY A 41 -13.65 17.74 -11.35
N VAL A 42 -13.71 16.44 -11.04
CA VAL A 42 -14.05 15.96 -9.70
C VAL A 42 -12.76 16.02 -8.91
N SER A 43 -12.63 16.98 -7.99
CA SER A 43 -11.51 17.01 -7.06
C SER A 43 -11.40 15.63 -6.42
N ASN A 44 -10.26 14.95 -6.66
CA ASN A 44 -9.95 13.75 -5.89
C ASN A 44 -10.12 14.16 -4.43
N SER A 45 -11.02 13.49 -3.70
CA SER A 45 -10.83 13.38 -2.28
C SER A 45 -9.40 12.92 -2.13
N CYS A 46 -8.56 13.81 -1.61
CA CYS A 46 -7.17 13.51 -1.28
C CYS A 46 -7.20 12.15 -0.59
N PRO A 47 -6.34 11.17 -0.95
CA PRO A 47 -6.36 9.86 -0.30
C PRO A 47 -6.45 10.11 1.19
N GLU A 48 -7.56 9.65 1.80
CA GLU A 48 -7.88 9.97 3.18
C GLU A 48 -6.62 9.69 3.99
N ASN A 49 -6.12 10.73 4.65
CA ASN A 49 -4.89 10.63 5.40
C ASN A 49 -5.20 9.86 6.68
N HIS A 50 -5.32 8.54 6.56
CA HIS A 50 -5.60 7.62 7.66
C HIS A 50 -4.47 7.58 8.69
N ARG A 51 -3.37 8.34 8.50
CA ARG A 51 -2.31 8.48 9.50
C ARG A 51 -2.86 8.87 10.86
N ALA A 52 -3.88 9.73 10.90
CA ALA A 52 -4.51 10.14 12.16
C ALA A 52 -5.20 8.97 12.87
N GLU A 53 -5.79 8.04 12.12
CA GLU A 53 -6.46 6.84 12.66
C GLU A 53 -5.45 5.86 13.26
N PHE A 54 -4.25 5.75 12.67
CA PHE A 54 -3.19 4.88 13.19
C PHE A 54 -2.25 5.55 14.18
N GLN A 55 -2.45 6.83 14.48
CA GLN A 55 -1.57 7.58 15.37
C GLN A 55 -1.66 7.07 16.80
N GLU A 56 -2.85 6.65 17.25
CA GLU A 56 -3.02 6.08 18.59
C GLU A 56 -2.21 4.80 18.80
N PHE A 57 -2.03 3.98 17.76
CA PHE A 57 -1.28 2.73 17.80
C PHE A 57 0.25 2.91 17.68
N SER A 58 0.71 4.12 17.35
CA SER A 58 2.13 4.39 17.11
C SER A 58 2.83 4.79 18.41
N GLY A 59 3.71 3.92 18.93
CA GLY A 59 4.56 4.22 20.10
C GLY A 59 3.96 3.88 21.47
N ILE A 60 2.94 3.01 21.53
CA ILE A 60 2.33 2.56 22.80
C ILE A 60 3.28 1.65 23.60
N TRP A 61 4.17 0.93 22.92
CA TRP A 61 4.98 -0.10 23.56
C TRP A 61 5.97 0.49 24.55
N SER A 62 5.87 0.06 25.81
CA SER A 62 6.89 0.32 26.82
C SER A 62 8.05 -0.66 26.70
N ASP A 63 9.18 -0.35 27.34
CA ASP A 63 10.32 -1.25 27.42
C ASP A 63 9.98 -2.58 28.11
N LYS A 64 8.93 -2.60 28.94
CA LYS A 64 8.44 -3.83 29.58
C LYS A 64 7.69 -4.71 28.58
N ASP A 65 6.81 -4.10 27.78
CA ASP A 65 6.04 -4.81 26.74
C ASP A 65 6.97 -5.41 25.68
N LEU A 66 8.02 -4.67 25.31
CA LEU A 66 9.06 -5.16 24.41
C LEU A 66 9.76 -6.41 24.96
N LYS A 67 10.09 -6.43 26.26
CA LYS A 67 10.75 -7.57 26.91
C LYS A 67 9.82 -8.78 27.02
N GLU A 68 8.57 -8.59 27.43
CA GLU A 68 7.57 -9.66 27.50
C GLU A 68 7.30 -10.26 26.11
N PHE A 69 7.18 -9.41 25.08
CA PHE A 69 7.01 -9.87 23.71
C PHE A 69 8.21 -10.69 23.22
N ASN A 70 9.43 -10.18 23.37
CA ASN A 70 10.64 -10.88 22.94
C ASN A 70 10.82 -12.22 23.66
N GLN A 71 10.46 -12.31 24.95
CA GLN A 71 10.43 -13.59 25.67
C GLN A 71 9.40 -14.56 25.06
N ALA A 72 8.19 -14.07 24.75
CA ALA A 72 7.13 -14.89 24.18
C ALA A 72 7.44 -15.38 22.75
N ILE A 73 8.21 -14.62 21.96
CA ILE A 73 8.60 -14.99 20.60
C ILE A 73 9.97 -15.66 20.51
N SER A 74 10.64 -15.93 21.64
CA SER A 74 11.97 -16.55 21.67
C SER A 74 12.04 -17.87 20.91
N ASP A 75 10.94 -18.63 20.88
CA ASP A 75 10.88 -19.91 20.16
C ASP A 75 10.91 -19.73 18.63
N LEU A 76 10.46 -18.57 18.13
CA LEU A 76 10.44 -18.23 16.69
C LEU A 76 11.82 -17.78 16.18
N GLU A 77 12.75 -17.41 17.06
CA GLU A 77 14.14 -17.10 16.69
C GLU A 77 14.96 -18.37 16.41
N ARG A 78 14.48 -19.54 16.85
CA ARG A 78 15.17 -20.80 16.62
C ARG A 78 14.96 -21.26 15.18
N VAL A 79 16.00 -21.09 14.36
CA VAL A 79 16.04 -21.66 13.02
C VAL A 79 16.33 -23.16 13.13
N ASP A 80 15.33 -24.00 12.85
CA ASP A 80 15.51 -25.45 12.73
C ASP A 80 15.86 -25.79 11.28
N GLU A 81 17.04 -26.37 11.05
CA GLU A 81 17.52 -26.72 9.70
C GLU A 81 16.57 -27.70 8.98
N LYS A 82 15.75 -28.45 9.73
CA LYS A 82 14.76 -29.36 9.18
C LYS A 82 13.55 -28.66 8.55
N ASP A 83 13.24 -27.43 8.95
CA ASP A 83 12.12 -26.66 8.36
C ASP A 83 12.45 -26.17 6.94
N TRP A 84 13.73 -26.25 6.54
CA TRP A 84 14.26 -25.74 5.27
C TRP A 84 14.66 -26.86 4.27
N GLN A 85 14.42 -28.14 4.61
CA GLN A 85 14.54 -29.27 3.68
C GLN A 85 13.23 -29.50 2.91
#